data_AF-A0A0D8I9A3-F1
#
_entry.id   AF-A0A0D8I9A3-F1
#
_cell.length_a   1.000
_cell.length_b   1.000
_cell.length_c   1.000
_cell.angle_alpha   90.00
_cell.angle_beta   90.00
_cell.angle_gamma   90.00
#
_symmetry.space_group_name_H-M   'P 1'
#
loop_
_entity.id
_entity.type
_entity.pdbx_description
1 polymer ?
#
loop_
_entity_poly.entity_id
_entity_poly.type
_entity_poly.pdbx_seq_one_letter_code
_entity_poly.pdbx_strand_id
1 'polypeptide(L)' 'MITNQQDRFNKYVESKLERELIILSKNQLTKESANEKAKDIASKIDWNNSALMHKGFTWMAKNYLLKTSTC' A
#
# COMPACT_ATOMS: atom_id res chain seq x y z
N MET A 1 -27.94 -2.77 0.31
CA MET A 1 -26.54 -2.86 -0.14
C MET A 1 -25.64 -2.72 1.08
N ILE A 2 -25.12 -3.83 1.60
CA ILE A 2 -24.11 -3.79 2.67
C ILE A 2 -22.82 -3.37 1.97
N THR A 3 -22.47 -2.07 2.02
CA THR A 3 -21.14 -1.62 1.64
C THR A 3 -20.19 -2.16 2.69
N ASN A 4 -19.60 -3.31 2.35
CA ASN A 4 -18.84 -4.18 3.22
C ASN A 4 -17.78 -3.34 3.93
N GLN A 5 -17.70 -3.40 5.27
CA GLN A 5 -16.70 -2.68 6.06
C GLN A 5 -15.29 -2.92 5.52
N GLN A 6 -15.07 -4.12 4.98
CA GLN A 6 -13.89 -4.55 4.26
C GLN A 6 -13.55 -3.67 3.03
N ASP A 7 -14.54 -3.27 2.21
CA ASP A 7 -14.28 -2.47 1.00
C ASP A 7 -13.80 -1.06 1.35
N ARG A 8 -14.37 -0.47 2.41
CA ARG A 8 -13.90 0.84 2.91
C ARG A 8 -12.49 0.73 3.48
N PHE A 9 -12.21 -0.37 4.14
CA PHE A 9 -10.91 -0.64 4.72
C PHE A 9 -9.83 -0.88 3.65
N ASN A 10 -10.14 -1.64 2.60
CA ASN A 10 -9.24 -1.85 1.47
C ASN A 10 -8.93 -0.52 0.77
N LYS A 11 -9.93 0.33 0.55
CA LYS A 11 -9.73 1.69 0.00
C LYS A 11 -8.84 2.56 0.88
N TYR A 12 -8.99 2.45 2.20
CA TYR A 12 -8.14 3.17 3.16
C TYR A 12 -6.68 2.70 3.08
N VAL A 13 -6.47 1.39 3.07
CA VAL A 13 -5.16 0.73 2.92
C VAL A 13 -4.49 1.17 1.61
N GLU A 14 -5.19 1.10 0.49
CA GLU A 14 -4.69 1.50 -0.82
C GLU A 14 -4.25 2.98 -0.83
N SER A 15 -5.09 3.88 -0.30
CA SER A 15 -4.79 5.31 -0.25
C SER A 15 -3.59 5.63 0.65
N LYS A 16 -3.43 4.90 1.77
CA LYS A 16 -2.26 5.04 2.65
C LYS A 16 -0.99 4.55 1.97
N LEU A 17 -1.03 3.38 1.33
CA LEU A 17 0.11 2.83 0.60
C LEU A 17 0.52 3.73 -0.57
N GLU A 18 -0.44 4.23 -1.36
CA GLU A 18 -0.18 5.16 -2.46
C GLU A 18 0.62 6.37 -1.97
N ARG A 19 0.16 7.00 -0.88
CA ARG A 19 0.83 8.17 -0.31
C ARG A 19 2.23 7.85 0.19
N GLU A 20 2.40 6.74 0.91
CA GLU A 20 3.72 6.30 1.39
C GLU A 20 4.67 5.98 0.24
N LEU A 21 4.20 5.34 -0.83
CA LEU A 21 4.99 5.02 -2.02
C LEU A 21 5.48 6.30 -2.73
N ILE A 22 4.63 7.31 -2.88
CA ILE A 22 5.01 8.61 -3.46
C ILE A 22 6.08 9.30 -2.59
N ILE A 23 5.86 9.35 -1.28
CA ILE A 23 6.80 9.99 -0.34
C ILE A 23 8.15 9.26 -0.34
N LEU A 24 8.15 7.94 -0.21
CA LEU A 24 9.36 7.12 -0.13
C LEU A 24 10.13 7.07 -1.45
N SER A 25 9.43 7.12 -2.58
CA SER A 25 10.06 7.24 -3.89
C SER A 25 10.57 8.66 -4.20
N LYS A 26 10.50 9.60 -3.24
CA LYS A 26 10.85 11.02 -3.45
C LYS A 26 10.13 11.64 -4.65
N ASN A 27 8.84 11.32 -4.81
CA ASN A 27 7.99 11.72 -5.93
C ASN A 27 8.43 11.19 -7.31
N GLN A 28 9.26 10.13 -7.37
CA GLN A 28 9.61 9.49 -8.64
C GLN A 28 8.50 8.60 -9.18
N LEU A 29 7.62 8.08 -8.31
CA LEU A 29 6.41 7.39 -8.76
C LEU A 29 5.30 8.39 -9.07
N THR A 30 4.69 8.24 -10.25
CA THR A 30 3.46 8.93 -10.58
C THR A 30 2.32 8.41 -9.71
N LYS A 31 1.26 9.22 -9.58
CA LYS A 31 0.05 8.82 -8.84
C LYS A 31 -0.54 7.51 -9.37
N GLU A 32 -0.56 7.34 -10.68
CA GLU A 32 -1.09 6.15 -11.34
C GLU A 32 -0.25 4.91 -11.00
N SER A 33 1.07 4.96 -11.18
CA SER A 33 1.96 3.85 -10.86
C SER A 33 2.02 3.54 -9.36
N ALA A 34 1.89 4.56 -8.51
CA ALA A 34 1.78 4.37 -7.06
C ALA A 34 0.45 3.71 -6.68
N ASN A 35 -0.65 4.05 -7.35
CA ASN A 35 -1.97 3.44 -7.11
C ASN A 35 -2.00 1.97 -7.53
N GLU A 36 -1.44 1.62 -8.69
CA GLU A 36 -1.33 0.23 -9.14
C GLU A 36 -0.50 -0.61 -8.17
N LYS A 37 0.65 -0.09 -7.73
CA LYS A 37 1.49 -0.77 -6.73
C LYS A 37 0.77 -0.88 -5.39
N ALA A 38 0.03 0.14 -4.96
CA ALA A 38 -0.74 0.10 -3.73
C ALA A 38 -1.82 -0.99 -3.75
N LYS A 39 -2.55 -1.13 -4.87
CA LYS A 39 -3.54 -2.19 -5.07
C LYS A 39 -2.91 -3.58 -5.07
N ASP A 40 -1.79 -3.75 -5.76
CA ASP A 40 -1.05 -5.01 -5.79
C ASP A 40 -0.59 -5.42 -4.37
N ILE A 41 -0.01 -4.50 -3.60
CA ILE A 41 0.38 -4.73 -2.20
C ILE A 41 -0.84 -5.02 -1.34
N ALA A 42 -1.92 -4.25 -1.48
CA ALA A 42 -3.14 -4.41 -0.71
C ALA A 42 -3.77 -5.81 -0.92
N SER A 43 -3.70 -6.34 -2.14
CA SER A 43 -4.23 -7.66 -2.48
C SER A 43 -3.46 -8.85 -1.90
N LYS A 44 -2.18 -8.64 -1.53
CA LYS A 44 -1.25 -9.70 -1.08
C LYS A 44 -1.22 -9.88 0.42
N ILE A 45 -1.88 -9.02 1.18
CA ILE A 45 -1.73 -8.92 2.62
C ILE A 45 -3.10 -9.05 3.27
N ASP A 46 -3.21 -9.92 4.28
CA ASP A 46 -4.40 -9.99 5.11
C ASP A 46 -4.38 -8.84 6.13
N TRP A 47 -4.98 -7.72 5.73
CA TRP A 47 -5.06 -6.51 6.54
C TRP A 47 -5.97 -6.64 7.76
N ASN A 48 -6.76 -7.71 7.85
CA ASN A 48 -7.54 -7.97 9.06
C ASN A 48 -6.65 -8.35 10.26
N ASN A 49 -5.36 -8.63 10.02
CA ASN A 49 -4.36 -8.78 11.07
C ASN A 49 -3.72 -7.42 11.44
N SER A 50 -4.20 -6.84 12.54
CA SER A 50 -3.94 -5.47 13.01
C SER A 50 -2.46 -5.11 13.24
N ALA A 51 -1.60 -6.09 13.50
CA ALA A 51 -0.17 -5.87 13.75
C ALA A 51 0.56 -5.28 12.53
N LEU A 52 0.15 -5.69 11.33
CA LEU A 52 0.70 -5.20 10.07
C LEU A 52 0.14 -3.83 9.69
N MET A 53 -1.02 -3.46 10.22
CA MET A 53 -1.65 -2.18 9.88
C MET A 53 -0.92 -0.98 10.49
N HIS A 54 -0.47 -1.08 11.75
CA HIS A 54 0.12 0.08 12.46
C HIS A 54 1.61 0.31 12.15
N LYS A 55 2.38 -0.76 11.93
CA LYS A 55 3.83 -0.66 11.64
C LYS A 55 4.20 -1.12 10.24
N GLY A 56 3.29 -1.77 9.54
CA GLY A 56 3.58 -2.43 8.28
C GLY A 56 3.48 -1.51 7.06
N PHE A 57 2.65 -0.46 7.02
CA PHE A 57 2.54 0.37 5.81
C PHE A 57 3.88 0.94 5.32
N THR A 58 4.61 1.65 6.17
CA THR A 58 5.92 2.21 5.83
C THR A 58 6.96 1.11 5.58
N TRP A 59 6.94 0.02 6.37
CA TRP A 59 7.86 -1.10 6.19
C TRP A 59 7.62 -1.83 4.86
N MET A 60 6.36 -2.08 4.50
CA MET A 60 5.95 -2.72 3.25
C MET A 60 6.28 -1.81 2.07
N ALA A 61 5.93 -0.53 2.13
CA ALA A 61 6.26 0.41 1.07
C ALA A 61 7.78 0.48 0.85
N LYS A 62 8.60 0.49 1.92
CA LYS A 62 10.05 0.37 1.81
C LYS A 62 10.48 -0.96 1.19
N ASN A 63 10.00 -2.10 1.69
CA ASN A 63 10.42 -3.41 1.18
C ASN A 63 10.00 -3.60 -0.28
N TYR A 64 8.82 -3.14 -0.69
CA TYR A 64 8.35 -3.27 -2.07
C TYR A 64 9.12 -2.36 -3.02
N LEU A 65 9.42 -1.11 -2.61
CA LEU A 65 10.27 -0.21 -3.38
C LEU A 65 11.71 -0.71 -3.48
N LEU A 66 12.25 -1.28 -2.39
CA LEU A 66 13.62 -1.78 -2.35
C LEU A 66 13.78 -3.12 -3.09
N LYS A 67 12.77 -3.98 -3.11
CA LYS A 67 12.81 -5.25 -3.86
C LYS A 67 12.77 -5.05 -5.37
N THR A 68 12.22 -3.93 -5.85
CA THR A 68 12.30 -3.52 -7.26
C THR A 68 13.64 -2.88 -7.65
N SER A 69 14.54 -2.64 -6.69
CA SER A 69 15.86 -2.02 -6.94
C SER A 69 17.02 -3.03 -7.01
N THR A 70 16.76 -4.32 -6.85
CA THR A 70 17.72 -5.38 -7.19
C THR A 70 17.49 -5.84 -8.62
N CYS A 71 18.51 -5.64 -9.45
CA CYS A 71 18.63 -5.96 -10.87
C CYS A 71 18.12 -7.33 -11.28
#